data_AF-A0AAD9XXZ1-F1
#
_entry.id   AF-A0AAD9XXZ1-F1
#
_cell.length_a   1.000
_cell.length_b   1.000
_cell.length_c   1.000
_cell.angle_alpha   90.00
_cell.angle_beta   90.00
_cell.angle_gamma   90.00
#
_symmetry.space_group_name_H-M   'P 1'
#
loop_
_entity.id
_entity.type
_entity.pdbx_description
1 polymer ?
#
loop_
_entity_poly.entity_id
_entity_poly.type
_entity_poly.pdbx_seq_one_letter_code
_entity_poly.pdbx_strand_id
1 'polypeptide(L)'
;MKEDSEEDDDDEELKRQLAKANSDIKQMQGMFNEAFQQVTQQAAKLESENQTLRAAANIVTTPLHGGRQKLKLSAPVTYDGTPGTLKGFLIQVKNYQNFHHGDFTNETEKVVHAATYLRGKAL
;
A
#
# COMPACT_ATOMS: atom_id res chain seq x y z
N MET A 1 9.67 3.18 -82.38
CA MET A 1 8.97 2.12 -81.63
C MET A 1 9.90 1.61 -80.55
N LYS A 2 10.01 2.34 -79.44
CA LYS A 2 10.85 2.00 -78.27
C LYS A 2 10.53 2.89 -77.06
N GLU A 3 9.26 3.26 -76.90
CA GLU A 3 8.80 4.09 -75.77
C GLU A 3 7.69 3.39 -74.96
N ASP A 4 6.91 2.49 -75.57
CA ASP A 4 5.87 1.72 -74.84
C ASP A 4 6.40 0.70 -73.81
N SER A 5 7.70 0.37 -73.81
CA SER A 5 8.22 -0.73 -72.97
C SER A 5 8.73 -0.30 -71.60
N GLU A 6 8.96 1.00 -71.36
CA GLU A 6 9.45 1.52 -70.06
C GLU A 6 8.28 1.97 -69.17
N GLU A 7 7.20 2.51 -69.76
CA GLU A 7 5.96 2.87 -69.03
C GLU A 7 5.24 1.64 -68.45
N ASP A 8 5.22 0.52 -69.17
CA ASP A 8 4.62 -0.74 -68.70
C ASP A 8 5.40 -1.36 -67.52
N ASP A 9 6.72 -1.20 -67.49
CA ASP A 9 7.58 -1.74 -66.41
C ASP A 9 7.44 -0.92 -65.12
N ASP A 10 7.35 0.40 -65.22
CA ASP A 10 7.12 1.31 -64.08
C ASP A 10 5.74 1.08 -63.43
N ASP A 11 4.71 0.87 -64.25
CA ASP A 11 3.35 0.57 -63.78
C ASP A 11 3.26 -0.79 -63.07
N GLU A 12 3.98 -1.80 -63.55
CA GLU A 12 4.07 -3.11 -62.89
C GLU A 12 4.85 -3.02 -61.58
N GLU A 13 5.88 -2.17 -61.49
CA GLU A 13 6.59 -1.92 -60.24
C GLU A 13 5.67 -1.23 -59.21
N LEU A 14 4.92 -0.20 -59.62
CA LEU A 14 3.92 0.48 -58.78
C LEU A 14 2.85 -0.47 -58.24
N LYS A 15 2.33 -1.39 -59.07
CA LYS A 15 1.36 -2.41 -58.64
C LYS A 15 1.96 -3.34 -57.58
N ARG A 16 3.23 -3.75 -57.75
CA ARG A 16 3.94 -4.60 -56.77
C ARG A 16 4.17 -3.85 -55.45
N GLN A 17 4.54 -2.58 -55.52
CA GLN A 17 4.72 -1.74 -54.32
C GLN A 17 3.40 -1.54 -53.57
N LEU A 18 2.29 -1.29 -54.28
CA LEU A 18 0.95 -1.20 -53.69
C LEU A 18 0.48 -2.52 -53.06
N ALA A 19 0.72 -3.65 -53.73
CA ALA A 19 0.38 -4.97 -53.20
C ALA A 19 1.17 -5.28 -51.91
N LYS A 20 2.47 -4.93 -51.90
CA LYS A 20 3.32 -5.05 -50.71
C LYS A 20 2.85 -4.14 -49.57
N ALA A 21 2.59 -2.87 -49.85
CA ALA A 21 2.10 -1.92 -48.85
C ALA A 21 0.75 -2.37 -48.25
N ASN A 22 -0.17 -2.90 -49.07
CA ASN A 22 -1.43 -3.45 -48.59
C ASN A 22 -1.24 -4.69 -47.69
N SER A 23 -0.26 -5.55 -48.02
CA SER A 23 0.11 -6.69 -47.18
C SER A 23 0.67 -6.23 -45.83
N ASP A 24 1.58 -5.24 -45.85
CA ASP A 24 2.21 -4.70 -44.65
C ASP A 24 1.18 -4.01 -43.73
N ILE A 25 0.24 -3.25 -44.31
CA ILE A 25 -0.87 -2.64 -43.56
C ILE A 25 -1.73 -3.72 -42.90
N LYS A 26 -2.05 -4.79 -43.61
CA LYS A 26 -2.86 -5.89 -43.07
C LYS A 26 -2.13 -6.60 -41.93
N GLN A 27 -0.82 -6.78 -42.04
CA GLN A 27 0.00 -7.35 -40.98
C GLN A 27 0.07 -6.42 -39.76
N MET A 28 0.24 -5.12 -39.97
CA MET A 28 0.21 -4.12 -38.89
C MET A 28 -1.14 -4.05 -38.18
N GLN A 29 -2.25 -4.15 -38.92
CA GLN A 29 -3.60 -4.23 -38.34
C GLN A 29 -3.78 -5.49 -37.47
N GLY A 30 -3.22 -6.62 -37.90
CA GLY A 30 -3.20 -7.85 -37.11
C GLY A 30 -2.45 -7.67 -35.79
N MET A 31 -1.22 -7.16 -35.85
CA MET A 31 -0.40 -6.89 -34.66
C MET A 31 -1.05 -5.86 -33.72
N PHE A 32 -1.69 -4.82 -34.28
CA PHE A 32 -2.39 -3.82 -33.49
C PHE A 32 -3.58 -4.43 -32.74
N ASN A 33 -4.37 -5.28 -33.39
CA ASN A 33 -5.50 -5.95 -32.75
C ASN A 33 -5.04 -6.89 -31.62
N GLU A 34 -3.95 -7.63 -31.82
CA GLU A 34 -3.37 -8.49 -30.78
C GLU A 34 -2.83 -7.67 -29.60
N ALA A 35 -2.09 -6.59 -29.87
CA ALA A 35 -1.58 -5.69 -28.82
C ALA A 35 -2.73 -5.04 -28.04
N PHE A 36 -3.78 -4.61 -28.72
CA PHE A 36 -4.96 -4.02 -28.08
C PHE A 36 -5.68 -5.02 -27.17
N GLN A 37 -5.81 -6.27 -27.60
CA GLN A 37 -6.38 -7.35 -26.79
C GLN A 37 -5.54 -7.63 -25.53
N GLN A 38 -4.20 -7.63 -25.66
CA GLN A 38 -3.32 -7.81 -24.50
C GLN A 38 -3.45 -6.66 -23.49
N VAL A 39 -3.50 -5.41 -23.97
CA VAL A 39 -3.65 -4.23 -23.10
C VAL A 39 -4.99 -4.24 -22.36
N THR A 40 -6.09 -4.59 -23.04
CA THR A 40 -7.41 -4.68 -22.41
C THR A 40 -7.48 -5.79 -21.36
N GLN A 41 -6.87 -6.95 -21.63
CA GLN A 41 -6.79 -8.04 -20.65
C GLN A 41 -5.96 -7.63 -19.42
N GLN A 42 -4.83 -6.95 -19.62
CA GLN A 42 -4.01 -6.46 -18.50
C GLN A 42 -4.73 -5.38 -17.68
N ALA A 43 -5.43 -4.46 -18.33
CA ALA A 43 -6.21 -3.43 -17.66
C ALA A 43 -7.31 -4.06 -16.76
N ALA A 44 -8.07 -5.03 -17.29
CA ALA A 44 -9.09 -5.74 -16.52
C ALA A 44 -8.50 -6.51 -15.32
N LYS A 45 -7.32 -7.12 -15.49
CA LYS A 45 -6.63 -7.80 -14.39
C LYS A 45 -6.19 -6.82 -13.30
N LEU A 46 -5.60 -5.69 -13.69
CA LEU A 46 -5.15 -4.65 -12.76
C LEU A 46 -6.32 -4.02 -12.00
N GLU A 47 -7.47 -3.80 -12.65
CA GLU A 47 -8.69 -3.31 -11.99
C GLU A 47 -9.19 -4.30 -10.93
N SER A 48 -9.22 -5.60 -11.25
CA SER A 48 -9.60 -6.66 -10.31
C SER A 48 -8.64 -6.75 -9.11
N GLU A 49 -7.33 -6.65 -9.34
CA GLU A 49 -6.33 -6.59 -8.27
C GLU A 49 -6.51 -5.35 -7.40
N ASN A 50 -6.77 -4.18 -7.99
CA ASN A 50 -7.04 -2.94 -7.25
C ASN A 50 -8.31 -3.07 -6.40
N GLN A 51 -9.37 -3.65 -6.94
CA GLN A 51 -10.62 -3.88 -6.21
C GLN A 51 -10.42 -4.86 -5.04
N THR A 52 -9.64 -5.91 -5.25
CA THR A 52 -9.27 -6.88 -4.20
C THR A 52 -8.43 -6.22 -3.11
N LEU A 53 -7.43 -5.41 -3.49
CA LEU A 53 -6.61 -4.66 -2.54
C LEU A 53 -7.43 -3.64 -1.77
N ARG A 54 -8.38 -2.95 -2.40
CA ARG A 54 -9.32 -2.03 -1.72
C ARG A 54 -10.25 -2.76 -0.76
N ALA A 55 -10.74 -3.94 -1.13
CA ALA A 55 -11.55 -4.78 -0.24
C ALA A 55 -10.73 -5.28 0.96
N ALA A 56 -9.51 -5.74 0.73
CA ALA A 56 -8.58 -6.16 1.79
C ALA A 56 -8.15 -4.98 2.67
N ALA A 57 -7.88 -3.82 2.10
CA ALA A 57 -7.60 -2.60 2.83
C ALA A 57 -8.81 -2.19 3.68
N ASN A 58 -10.04 -2.28 3.16
CA ASN A 58 -11.26 -2.05 3.94
C ASN A 58 -11.42 -3.06 5.10
N ILE A 59 -10.93 -4.30 4.95
CA ILE A 59 -10.91 -5.30 6.03
C ILE A 59 -9.84 -4.95 7.08
N VAL A 60 -8.67 -4.45 6.67
CA VAL A 60 -7.60 -4.00 7.58
C VAL A 60 -7.93 -2.66 8.25
N THR A 61 -8.68 -1.79 7.57
CA THR A 61 -9.23 -0.54 8.12
C THR A 61 -10.60 -0.72 8.74
N THR A 62 -11.16 -1.95 8.79
CA THR A 62 -12.22 -2.22 9.77
C THR A 62 -11.55 -1.93 11.09
N PRO A 63 -11.94 -0.86 11.77
CA PRO A 63 -11.21 -0.48 12.93
C PRO A 63 -11.41 -1.65 13.90
N LEU A 64 -10.35 -2.18 14.50
CA LEU A 64 -10.40 -3.02 15.72
C LEU A 64 -11.05 -2.25 16.91
N HIS A 65 -11.91 -1.28 16.62
CA HIS A 65 -12.58 -0.36 17.50
C HIS A 65 -13.83 -0.96 18.13
N GLY A 66 -14.26 -2.17 17.75
CA GLY A 66 -15.38 -2.85 18.42
C GLY A 66 -15.01 -3.62 19.70
N GLY A 67 -13.75 -4.04 19.86
CA GLY A 67 -13.36 -4.96 20.95
C GLY A 67 -12.44 -4.37 22.02
N ARG A 68 -11.62 -3.36 21.67
CA ARG A 68 -10.63 -2.76 22.59
C ARG A 68 -11.01 -1.38 23.12
N GLN A 69 -12.05 -0.74 22.57
CA GLN A 69 -12.46 0.63 22.95
C GLN A 69 -13.06 0.78 24.37
N LYS A 70 -13.19 -0.29 25.15
CA LYS A 70 -13.66 -0.22 26.55
C LYS A 70 -12.67 -0.68 27.60
N LEU A 71 -11.44 -1.03 27.21
CA LEU A 71 -10.39 -1.30 28.19
C LEU A 71 -9.74 0.02 28.60
N LYS A 72 -10.38 0.76 29.50
CA LYS A 72 -9.69 1.84 30.22
C LYS A 72 -8.81 1.21 31.27
N LEU A 73 -7.51 1.13 31.02
CA LEU A 73 -6.57 0.68 32.04
C LEU A 73 -6.51 1.74 33.16
N SER A 74 -6.72 1.31 34.39
CA SER A 74 -6.64 2.20 35.56
C SER A 74 -5.25 2.81 35.68
N ALA A 75 -5.18 4.05 36.16
CA ALA A 75 -3.91 4.69 36.49
C ALA A 75 -3.15 3.88 37.56
N PRO A 76 -1.81 3.89 37.53
CA PRO A 76 -0.99 3.24 38.56
C PRO A 76 -1.30 3.74 39.97
N VAL A 77 -1.19 2.86 40.96
CA VAL A 77 -1.28 3.26 42.38
C VAL A 77 -0.03 4.07 42.75
N THR A 78 -0.21 5.10 43.60
CA THR A 78 0.92 5.89 44.11
C THR A 78 1.84 5.07 45.00
N TYR A 79 3.15 5.28 44.91
CA TYR A 79 4.14 4.61 45.74
C TYR A 79 4.70 5.56 46.80
N ASP A 80 4.60 5.18 48.06
CA ASP A 80 4.96 6.00 49.22
C ASP A 80 6.32 5.68 49.85
N GLY A 81 7.04 4.68 49.28
CA GLY A 81 8.29 4.17 49.83
C GLY A 81 8.13 2.92 50.70
N THR A 82 6.92 2.35 50.80
CA THR A 82 6.69 1.12 51.56
C THR A 82 7.57 -0.02 51.03
N PRO A 83 8.39 -0.67 51.89
CA PRO A 83 9.18 -1.83 51.49
C PRO A 83 8.28 -2.97 51.00
N GLY A 84 8.68 -3.63 49.91
CA GLY A 84 7.95 -4.77 49.34
C GLY A 84 6.88 -4.43 48.29
N THR A 85 6.42 -3.18 48.19
CA THR A 85 5.40 -2.77 47.19
C THR A 85 6.01 -2.17 45.91
N LEU A 86 7.32 -1.85 45.91
CA LEU A 86 8.03 -1.25 44.76
C LEU A 86 7.88 -2.06 43.46
N LYS A 87 8.03 -3.40 43.54
CA LYS A 87 7.91 -4.26 42.36
C LYS A 87 6.52 -4.17 41.74
N GLY A 88 5.47 -4.15 42.56
CA GLY A 88 4.09 -4.01 42.11
C GLY A 88 3.85 -2.67 41.42
N PHE A 89 4.34 -1.59 42.03
CA PHE A 89 4.30 -0.25 41.46
C PHE A 89 4.95 -0.19 40.06
N LEU A 90 6.19 -0.67 39.92
CA LEU A 90 6.91 -0.64 38.64
C LEU A 90 6.20 -1.44 37.55
N ILE A 91 5.60 -2.59 37.89
CA ILE A 91 4.82 -3.39 36.94
C ILE A 91 3.58 -2.63 36.47
N GLN A 92 2.86 -1.98 37.38
CA GLN A 92 1.66 -1.20 37.03
C GLN A 92 1.99 -0.03 36.12
N VAL A 93 3.04 0.74 36.44
CA VAL A 93 3.51 1.86 35.62
C VAL A 93 3.93 1.40 34.23
N LYS A 94 4.72 0.32 34.15
CA LYS A 94 5.15 -0.25 32.87
C LYS A 94 3.97 -0.70 32.02
N ASN A 95 3.00 -1.40 32.61
CA ASN A 95 1.81 -1.85 31.90
C ASN A 95 0.97 -0.66 31.42
N TYR A 96 0.85 0.38 32.24
CA TYR A 96 0.16 1.61 31.87
C TYR A 96 0.80 2.31 30.67
N GLN A 97 2.11 2.48 30.70
CA GLN A 97 2.87 3.13 29.63
C GLN A 97 2.86 2.31 28.33
N ASN A 98 2.89 0.98 28.42
CA ASN A 98 2.78 0.12 27.25
C ASN A 98 1.37 0.19 26.63
N PHE A 99 0.33 0.29 27.45
CA PHE A 99 -1.04 0.47 26.98
C PHE A 99 -1.21 1.83 26.30
N HIS A 100 -0.64 2.89 26.88
CA HIS A 100 -0.68 4.27 26.41
C HIS A 100 0.58 4.67 25.63
N HIS A 101 1.15 3.76 24.85
CA HIS A 101 2.44 3.97 24.17
C HIS A 101 2.46 5.18 23.22
N GLY A 102 1.31 5.61 22.71
CA GLY A 102 1.17 6.80 21.88
C GLY A 102 1.19 8.13 22.65
N ASP A 103 1.09 8.10 23.98
CA ASP A 103 1.04 9.30 24.83
C ASP A 103 2.44 9.77 25.26
N PHE A 104 3.49 8.98 24.99
CA PHE A 104 4.87 9.26 25.42
C PHE A 104 5.81 9.33 24.21
N THR A 105 6.47 10.47 24.05
CA THR A 105 7.39 10.76 22.93
C THR A 105 8.75 10.10 23.12
N ASN A 106 9.20 9.95 24.36
CA ASN A 106 10.52 9.41 24.70
C ASN A 106 10.53 8.73 26.09
N GLU A 107 11.63 8.05 26.42
CA GLU A 107 11.81 7.40 27.72
C GLU A 107 11.86 8.39 28.89
N THR A 108 12.35 9.61 28.67
CA THR A 108 12.39 10.65 29.70
C THR A 108 10.97 11.02 30.17
N GLU A 109 10.01 11.17 29.26
CA GLU A 109 8.60 11.41 29.59
C GLU A 109 7.99 10.24 30.37
N LYS A 110 8.37 9.00 30.06
CA LYS A 110 7.94 7.83 30.83
C LYS A 110 8.48 7.88 32.27
N VAL A 111 9.74 8.29 32.45
CA VAL A 111 10.33 8.44 33.80
C VAL A 111 9.65 9.57 34.56
N VAL A 112 9.44 10.73 33.94
CA VAL A 112 8.73 11.87 34.55
C VAL A 112 7.31 11.46 34.93
N HIS A 113 6.60 10.77 34.05
CA HIS A 113 5.27 10.24 34.34
C HIS A 113 5.28 9.28 35.53
N ALA A 114 6.22 8.33 35.60
CA ALA A 114 6.37 7.44 36.75
C ALA A 114 6.61 8.22 38.05
N ALA A 115 7.42 9.28 38.00
CA ALA A 115 7.70 10.15 39.13
C ALA A 115 6.45 10.87 39.66
N THR A 116 5.47 11.17 38.80
CA THR A 116 4.20 11.81 39.24
C THR A 116 3.37 10.96 40.21
N TYR A 117 3.67 9.67 40.35
CA TYR A 117 3.01 8.74 41.28
C TYR A 117 3.82 8.48 42.56
N LEU A 118 5.02 9.05 42.70
CA LEU A 118 5.83 8.93 43.91
C LEU A 118 5.29 9.86 45.01
N ARG A 119 5.24 9.38 46.25
CA ARG A 119 4.73 10.10 47.42
C ARG A 119 5.63 9.81 48.63
N GLY A 120 5.51 10.60 49.69
CA GLY A 120 6.10 10.29 50.99
C GLY A 120 7.62 10.09 50.93
N LYS A 121 8.09 8.92 51.38
CA LYS A 121 9.52 8.56 51.46
C LYS A 121 10.14 8.18 50.10
N ALA A 122 9.31 8.09 49.05
CA ALA A 122 9.77 7.79 47.70
C ALA A 122 10.06 9.04 46.86
N LEU A 123 9.82 10.25 47.42
CA LEU A 123 10.19 11.54 46.83
C LEU A 123 11.52 12.04 47.40
#